data_AF-A0A968YHT9-F1
#
_entry.id   AF-A0A968YHT9-F1
#
_cell.length_a   1.000
_cell.length_b   1.000
_cell.length_c   1.000
_cell.angle_alpha   90.00
_cell.angle_beta   90.00
_cell.angle_gamma   90.00
#
_symmetry.space_group_name_H-M   'P 1'
#
loop_
_entity.id
_entity.type
_entity.pdbx_description
1 polymer ?
#
loop_
_entity_poly.entity_id
_entity_poly.type
_entity_poly.pdbx_seq_one_letter_code
_entity_poly.pdbx_strand_id
1 'polypeptide(L)'
;MKRNIFVLAVLTSSLLFMKPVLANDSAIADVLLPKIPAHGQITKVVTTDDYALVRWVADPIGGMATLKWTGQDWEVLSIDTRGWPPIEIFAKERGMTIEEAEELLDAYDPTWRQW
;
A
#
# COMPACT_ATOMS: atom_id res chain seq x y z
N MET A 1 12.74 20.66 57.65
CA MET A 1 11.95 21.27 56.55
C MET A 1 12.41 20.69 55.22
N LYS A 2 11.47 20.60 54.27
CA LYS A 2 11.40 19.64 53.16
C LYS A 2 12.47 19.78 52.06
N ARG A 3 12.84 18.61 51.50
CA ARG A 3 13.67 18.33 50.32
C ARG A 3 13.11 19.00 49.06
N ASN A 4 13.97 19.50 48.18
CA ASN A 4 13.66 19.61 46.74
C ASN A 4 14.86 19.08 45.94
N ILE A 5 14.73 17.84 45.46
CA ILE A 5 15.63 17.21 44.50
C ILE A 5 15.12 17.60 43.11
N PHE A 6 15.91 18.36 42.36
CA PHE A 6 15.64 18.62 40.94
C PHE A 6 15.97 17.36 40.15
N VAL A 7 14.95 16.60 39.75
CA VAL A 7 15.09 15.50 38.80
C VAL A 7 15.05 16.11 37.39
N LEU A 8 16.20 16.16 36.74
CA LEU A 8 16.31 16.53 35.33
C LEU A 8 15.90 15.30 34.50
N ALA A 9 14.64 15.25 34.08
CA ALA A 9 14.16 14.24 33.15
C ALA A 9 14.73 14.56 31.76
N VAL A 10 15.72 13.79 31.32
CA VAL A 10 16.19 13.79 29.94
C VAL A 10 15.09 13.15 29.09
N LEU A 11 14.33 13.98 28.37
CA LEU A 11 13.44 13.51 27.31
C LEU A 11 14.31 12.84 26.25
N THR A 12 14.24 11.51 26.17
CA THR A 12 14.68 10.75 25.01
C THR A 12 13.85 11.21 23.83
N SER A 13 14.44 12.04 22.97
CA SER A 13 13.87 12.44 21.70
C SER A 13 13.89 11.23 20.78
N SER A 14 12.91 10.35 20.94
CA SER A 14 12.61 9.31 19.98
C SER A 14 12.15 10.00 18.71
N LEU A 15 13.08 10.24 17.78
CA LEU A 15 12.78 10.46 16.37
C LEU A 15 12.13 9.18 15.85
N LEU A 16 10.85 9.00 16.16
CA LEU A 16 9.97 8.20 15.34
C LEU A 16 9.97 8.90 13.99
N PHE A 17 10.73 8.37 13.04
CA PHE A 17 10.44 8.56 11.63
C PHE A 17 9.01 8.06 11.45
N MET A 18 8.04 8.96 11.60
CA MET A 18 6.70 8.76 11.10
C MET A 18 6.88 8.59 9.60
N LYS A 19 6.97 7.34 9.14
CA LYS A 19 6.60 7.01 7.76
C LYS A 19 5.28 7.74 7.53
N PRO A 20 5.15 8.59 6.51
CA PRO A 20 3.91 9.31 6.30
C PRO A 20 2.83 8.25 6.12
N VAL A 21 1.95 8.12 7.11
CA VAL A 21 0.72 7.30 7.11
C VAL A 21 -0.25 7.73 5.99
N LEU A 22 0.20 8.63 5.11
CA LEU A 22 -0.52 9.32 4.06
C LEU A 22 0.39 9.48 2.84
N ALA A 23 0.87 8.37 2.28
CA ALA A 23 0.97 8.25 0.82
C ALA A 23 -0.44 8.06 0.19
N ASN A 24 -1.43 8.71 0.84
CA ASN A 24 -2.67 9.34 0.42
C ASN A 24 -3.31 8.71 -0.81
N ASP A 25 -4.42 7.99 -0.61
CA ASP A 25 -5.26 7.42 -1.67
C ASP A 25 -5.49 8.38 -2.86
N SER A 26 -5.49 9.70 -2.62
CA SER A 26 -5.51 10.73 -3.67
C SER A 26 -4.32 10.65 -4.63
N ALA A 27 -3.08 10.53 -4.14
CA ALA A 27 -1.89 10.42 -4.98
C ALA A 27 -1.90 9.12 -5.80
N ILE A 28 -2.32 8.02 -5.17
CA ILE A 28 -2.53 6.74 -5.86
C ILE A 28 -3.59 6.89 -6.96
N ALA A 29 -4.71 7.56 -6.64
CA ALA A 29 -5.78 7.82 -7.59
C ALA A 29 -5.33 8.72 -8.74
N ASP A 30 -4.56 9.78 -8.47
CA ASP A 30 -4.05 10.71 -9.49
C ASP A 30 -3.15 9.98 -10.50
N VAL A 31 -2.38 8.98 -10.06
CA VAL A 31 -1.55 8.15 -10.93
C VAL A 31 -2.37 7.07 -11.65
N LEU A 32 -3.36 6.46 -10.99
CA LEU A 32 -4.09 5.31 -11.52
C LEU A 32 -5.28 5.68 -12.42
N LEU A 33 -6.08 6.70 -12.05
CA LEU A 33 -7.29 7.08 -12.78
C LEU A 33 -7.03 7.36 -14.28
N PRO A 34 -5.93 8.02 -14.69
CA PRO A 34 -5.62 8.22 -16.11
C PRO A 34 -5.28 6.94 -16.88
N LYS A 35 -4.98 5.83 -16.19
CA LYS A 35 -4.55 4.55 -16.79
C LYS A 35 -5.66 3.49 -16.82
N ILE A 36 -6.78 3.74 -16.14
CA ILE A 36 -7.97 2.88 -16.20
C ILE A 36 -9.01 3.49 -17.17
N PRO A 37 -10.06 2.76 -17.57
CA PRO A 37 -11.10 3.29 -18.45
C PRO A 37 -11.74 4.57 -17.90
N ALA A 38 -12.26 5.44 -18.77
CA ALA A 38 -12.76 6.77 -18.40
C ALA A 38 -13.90 6.79 -17.35
N HIS A 39 -14.67 5.70 -17.24
CA HIS A 39 -15.71 5.52 -16.22
C HIS A 39 -15.24 4.66 -15.04
N GLY A 40 -13.93 4.43 -14.94
CA GLY A 40 -13.30 3.67 -13.89
C GLY A 40 -13.39 4.36 -12.54
N GLN A 41 -13.80 3.59 -11.53
CA GLN A 41 -13.89 4.04 -10.15
C GLN A 41 -13.01 3.15 -9.27
N ILE A 42 -12.21 3.78 -8.43
CA ILE A 42 -11.46 3.09 -7.38
C ILE A 42 -12.44 2.74 -6.26
N THR A 43 -12.48 1.46 -5.89
CA THR A 43 -13.42 0.92 -4.89
C THR A 43 -12.72 0.50 -3.60
N LYS A 44 -11.41 0.23 -3.68
CA LYS A 44 -10.60 -0.14 -2.52
C LYS A 44 -9.15 0.21 -2.80
N VAL A 45 -8.48 0.79 -1.82
CA VAL A 45 -7.03 1.01 -1.80
C VAL A 45 -6.50 0.39 -0.52
N VAL A 46 -5.40 -0.35 -0.64
CA VAL A 46 -4.64 -0.86 0.49
C VAL A 46 -3.18 -0.58 0.25
N THR A 47 -2.48 -0.12 1.26
CA THR A 47 -1.06 0.25 1.19
C THR A 47 -0.27 -0.52 2.24
N THR A 48 0.88 -1.05 1.84
CA THR A 48 1.96 -1.46 2.73
C THR A 48 3.11 -0.46 2.62
N ASP A 49 4.26 -0.79 3.20
CA ASP A 49 5.43 0.09 3.22
C ASP A 49 5.81 0.65 1.85
N ASP A 50 6.00 -0.23 0.86
CA ASP A 50 6.50 0.14 -0.47
C ASP A 50 5.48 -0.12 -1.59
N TYR A 51 4.31 -0.68 -1.28
CA TYR A 51 3.36 -1.12 -2.31
C TYR A 51 1.93 -0.66 -2.00
N ALA A 52 1.16 -0.46 -3.07
CA ALA A 52 -0.28 -0.27 -2.98
C ALA A 52 -1.02 -1.26 -3.89
N LEU A 53 -2.18 -1.71 -3.43
CA LEU A 53 -3.07 -2.58 -4.16
C LEU A 53 -4.44 -1.94 -4.25
N VAL A 54 -4.90 -1.73 -5.48
CA VAL A 54 -6.08 -0.93 -5.76
C VAL A 54 -7.08 -1.76 -6.54
N ARG A 55 -8.31 -1.88 -6.04
CA ARG A 55 -9.43 -2.45 -6.80
C ARG A 55 -10.17 -1.34 -7.53
N TRP A 56 -10.41 -1.51 -8.82
CA TRP A 56 -11.19 -0.59 -9.63
C TRP A 56 -12.28 -1.31 -10.44
N VAL A 57 -13.32 -0.58 -10.79
CA VAL A 57 -14.46 -1.07 -11.58
C VAL A 57 -14.81 -0.08 -12.68
N ALA A 58 -15.07 -0.56 -13.88
CA ALA A 58 -15.55 0.23 -15.02
C ALA A 58 -16.48 -0.67 -15.87
N ASP A 59 -17.80 -0.57 -15.70
CA ASP A 59 -18.78 -1.46 -16.34
C ASP A 59 -18.48 -1.69 -17.85
N PRO A 60 -18.35 -2.95 -18.33
CA PRO A 60 -18.56 -4.25 -17.65
C PRO A 60 -17.30 -4.88 -17.06
N ILE A 61 -16.18 -4.16 -17.05
CA ILE A 61 -14.89 -4.65 -16.58
C ILE A 61 -14.56 -4.15 -15.19
N GLY A 62 -13.56 -4.78 -14.60
CA GLY A 62 -12.99 -4.40 -13.33
C GLY A 62 -11.68 -5.13 -13.16
N GLY A 63 -10.90 -4.68 -12.21
CA GLY A 63 -9.59 -5.24 -12.03
C GLY A 63 -8.89 -4.70 -10.81
N MET A 64 -7.61 -4.94 -10.81
CA MET A 64 -6.71 -4.50 -9.78
C MET A 64 -5.50 -3.82 -10.40
N ALA A 65 -4.91 -2.92 -9.64
CA ALA A 65 -3.63 -2.33 -9.96
C ALA A 65 -2.69 -2.48 -8.77
N THR A 66 -1.43 -2.77 -9.07
CA THR A 66 -0.36 -2.72 -8.07
C THR A 66 0.52 -1.53 -8.37
N LEU A 67 0.79 -0.72 -7.35
CA LEU A 67 1.69 0.41 -7.42
C LEU A 67 2.86 0.20 -6.45
N LYS A 68 3.99 0.84 -6.76
CA LYS A 68 5.19 0.86 -5.91
C LYS A 68 5.56 2.29 -5.55
N TRP A 69 5.92 2.50 -4.30
CA TRP A 69 6.46 3.76 -3.81
C TRP A 69 7.94 3.87 -4.20
N THR A 70 8.30 4.96 -4.86
CA THR A 70 9.68 5.20 -5.32
C THR A 70 10.51 6.04 -4.34
N GLY A 71 9.92 6.45 -3.21
CA GLY A 71 10.48 7.46 -2.31
C GLY A 71 10.06 8.89 -2.66
N GLN A 72 9.48 9.10 -3.84
CA GLN A 72 9.03 10.42 -4.31
C GLN A 72 7.60 10.41 -4.84
N ASP A 73 7.24 9.37 -5.60
CA ASP A 73 5.91 9.21 -6.21
C ASP A 73 5.51 7.72 -6.28
N TRP A 74 4.24 7.48 -6.58
CA TRP A 74 3.70 6.16 -6.88
C TRP A 74 3.91 5.82 -8.36
N GLU A 75 4.44 4.63 -8.61
CA GLU A 75 4.57 4.08 -9.97
C GLU A 75 3.65 2.87 -10.13
N VAL A 76 2.89 2.83 -11.22
CA VAL A 76 2.03 1.68 -11.53
C VAL A 76 2.87 0.54 -12.10
N LEU A 77 2.95 -0.56 -11.37
CA LEU A 77 3.66 -1.77 -11.78
C LEU A 77 2.79 -2.65 -12.67
N SER A 78 1.52 -2.81 -12.31
CA SER A 78 0.59 -3.61 -13.11
C SER A 78 -0.83 -3.09 -13.01
N ILE A 79 -1.60 -3.35 -14.07
CA ILE A 79 -3.05 -3.20 -14.10
C ILE A 79 -3.59 -4.47 -14.75
N ASP A 80 -4.27 -5.29 -13.96
CA ASP A 80 -4.77 -6.60 -14.37
C ASP A 80 -6.28 -6.68 -14.16
N THR A 81 -6.99 -7.29 -15.10
CA THR A 81 -8.41 -7.67 -14.93
C THR A 81 -8.56 -9.15 -14.55
N ARG A 82 -7.44 -9.84 -14.34
CA ARG A 82 -7.38 -11.26 -14.00
C ARG A 82 -7.51 -11.46 -12.48
N GLY A 83 -7.93 -12.66 -12.09
CA GLY A 83 -7.89 -13.08 -10.68
C GLY A 83 -6.45 -13.26 -10.17
N TRP A 84 -6.32 -13.61 -8.89
CA TRP A 84 -5.03 -13.77 -8.23
C TRP A 84 -4.22 -14.94 -8.81
N PRO A 85 -3.02 -14.70 -9.35
CA PRO A 85 -2.11 -15.80 -9.60
C PRO A 85 -1.55 -16.35 -8.27
N PRO A 86 -0.91 -17.53 -8.28
CA PRO A 86 -0.11 -18.01 -7.15
C PRO A 86 0.84 -16.93 -6.62
N ILE A 87 1.08 -16.92 -5.30
CA ILE A 87 1.82 -15.86 -4.62
C ILE A 87 3.22 -15.66 -5.20
N GLU A 88 3.90 -16.73 -5.62
CA GLU A 88 5.24 -16.67 -6.21
C GLU A 88 5.23 -15.97 -7.57
N ILE A 89 4.16 -16.17 -8.35
CA ILE A 89 3.98 -15.50 -9.64
C ILE A 89 3.60 -14.05 -9.40
N PHE A 90 2.66 -13.78 -8.49
CA PHE A 90 2.27 -12.43 -8.10
C PHE A 90 3.49 -11.60 -7.70
N ALA A 91 4.33 -12.17 -6.82
CA ALA A 91 5.50 -11.51 -6.29
C ALA A 91 6.55 -11.22 -7.38
N LYS A 92 6.87 -12.24 -8.18
CA LYS A 92 7.85 -12.15 -9.25
C LYS A 92 7.46 -11.13 -10.32
N GLU A 93 6.21 -11.13 -10.76
CA GLU A 93 5.72 -10.21 -11.81
C GLU A 93 5.77 -8.74 -11.38
N ARG A 94 5.66 -8.48 -10.07
CA ARG A 94 5.66 -7.13 -9.49
C ARG A 94 7.00 -6.74 -8.87
N GLY A 95 8.02 -7.59 -9.00
CA GLY A 95 9.35 -7.34 -8.45
C GLY A 95 9.33 -7.08 -6.93
N MET A 96 8.48 -7.82 -6.22
CA MET A 96 8.38 -7.82 -4.76
C MET A 96 8.92 -9.15 -4.21
N THR A 97 9.29 -9.17 -2.93
CA THR A 97 9.53 -10.43 -2.22
C THR A 97 8.21 -11.16 -1.96
N ILE A 98 8.29 -12.43 -1.57
CA ILE A 98 7.08 -13.19 -1.20
C ILE A 98 6.48 -12.56 0.06
N GLU A 99 7.29 -12.16 1.03
CA GLU A 99 6.83 -11.55 2.28
C GLU A 99 6.09 -10.22 2.04
N GLU A 100 6.62 -9.37 1.16
CA GLU A 100 5.96 -8.11 0.74
C GLU A 100 4.63 -8.38 0.05
N ALA A 101 4.57 -9.42 -0.78
CA ALA A 101 3.35 -9.86 -1.44
C ALA A 101 2.31 -10.34 -0.41
N GLU A 102 2.71 -11.21 0.50
CA GLU A 102 1.84 -11.74 1.55
C GLU A 102 1.29 -10.62 2.44
N GLU A 103 2.12 -9.67 2.84
CA GLU A 103 1.70 -8.51 3.64
C GLU A 103 0.66 -7.67 2.88
N LEU A 104 0.90 -7.42 1.59
CA LEU A 104 0.00 -6.65 0.75
C LEU A 104 -1.34 -7.35 0.54
N LEU A 105 -1.31 -8.66 0.29
CA LEU A 105 -2.53 -9.47 0.12
C LEU A 105 -3.29 -9.65 1.43
N ASP A 106 -2.60 -9.76 2.56
CA ASP A 106 -3.20 -9.81 3.89
C ASP A 106 -3.93 -8.53 4.25
N ALA A 107 -3.30 -7.40 3.98
CA ALA A 107 -3.91 -6.10 4.17
C ALA A 107 -5.12 -5.93 3.23
N TYR A 108 -5.07 -6.53 2.04
CA TYR A 108 -6.18 -6.51 1.10
C TYR A 108 -7.32 -7.43 1.53
N ASP A 109 -7.12 -8.73 1.55
CA ASP A 109 -8.12 -9.72 1.96
C ASP A 109 -7.43 -11.02 2.37
N PRO A 110 -7.27 -11.31 3.68
CA PRO A 110 -6.51 -12.45 4.17
C PRO A 110 -7.10 -13.81 3.78
N THR A 111 -8.31 -13.85 3.20
CA THR A 111 -8.89 -15.08 2.65
C THR A 111 -8.15 -15.59 1.41
N TRP A 112 -7.25 -14.78 0.82
CA TRP A 112 -6.40 -15.18 -0.31
C TRP A 112 -5.59 -16.45 0.00
N ARG A 113 -5.21 -16.68 1.26
CA ARG A 113 -4.44 -17.87 1.71
C ARG A 113 -5.18 -19.20 1.57
N GLN A 114 -6.47 -19.17 1.28
CA GLN A 114 -7.31 -20.37 1.13
C GLN A 114 -7.32 -20.91 -0.31
N TRP A 115 -6.68 -20.21 -1.24
CA TRP A 115 -6.65 -20.49 -2.68
C TRP A 115 -5.27 -20.94 -3.12
#